data_AF-A0A9P0MI15-F1
#
_entry.id   AF-A0A9P0MI15-F1
#
_cell.length_a   1.000
_cell.length_b   1.000
_cell.length_c   1.000
_cell.angle_alpha   90.00
_cell.angle_beta   90.00
_cell.angle_gamma   90.00
#
_symmetry.space_group_name_H-M   'P 1'
#
loop_
_entity.id
_entity.type
_entity.pdbx_description
1 polymer ?
#
loop_
_entity_poly.entity_id
_entity_poly.type
_entity_poly.pdbx_seq_one_letter_code
_entity_poly.pdbx_strand_id
1 'polypeptide(L)'
;MHHGKTIIDPDSGAARKPEIITFYNCTKGGVDVVDEMCGTYSTARKTNRWPLSAFFHLQDVVGVNSFDRSALDENNLAQIANLTKFIRTNIIEILQEGEPAAAEEEQAEQDSRKRKRCKLCARTGNKSYHTCAICKIYICVNHGKLTCLNCLKNTP
;
A
#
# COMPACT_ATOMS: atom_id res chain seq x y z
N MET A 1 -25.48 31.76 26.76
CA MET A 1 -24.72 31.57 28.00
C MET A 1 -25.61 30.85 29.01
N HIS A 2 -25.35 29.57 29.27
CA HIS A 2 -26.11 28.73 30.21
C HIS A 2 -25.70 29.04 31.66
N HIS A 3 -26.22 30.14 32.22
CA HIS A 3 -26.04 30.45 33.64
C HIS A 3 -27.37 30.27 34.37
N GLY A 4 -27.49 29.26 35.22
CA GLY A 4 -28.51 29.27 36.27
C GLY A 4 -29.04 27.95 36.81
N LYS A 5 -29.06 26.85 36.04
CA LYS A 5 -29.56 25.54 36.52
C LYS A 5 -28.77 24.41 35.87
N THR A 6 -28.21 23.51 36.68
CA THR A 6 -27.70 22.21 36.24
C THR A 6 -28.90 21.34 35.84
N ILE A 7 -29.37 21.52 34.61
CA ILE A 7 -30.38 20.65 34.02
C ILE A 7 -29.73 19.27 33.88
N ILE A 8 -30.25 18.32 34.66
CA ILE A 8 -29.81 16.91 34.60
C ILE A 8 -30.51 16.29 33.41
N ASP A 9 -29.72 15.64 32.56
CA ASP A 9 -30.24 14.90 31.42
C ASP A 9 -31.08 13.69 31.91
N PRO A 10 -32.37 13.61 31.56
CA PRO A 10 -33.22 12.48 31.94
C PRO A 10 -32.71 11.15 31.35
N ASP A 11 -32.02 11.17 30.20
CA ASP A 11 -31.50 9.97 29.54
C ASP A 11 -30.22 9.43 30.22
N SER A 12 -29.58 10.25 31.06
CA SER A 12 -28.41 9.85 31.82
C SER A 12 -28.73 8.89 32.99
N GLY A 13 -30.01 8.71 33.34
CA GLY A 13 -30.45 7.80 34.40
C GLY A 13 -29.66 7.96 35.71
N ALA A 14 -29.11 6.85 36.22
CA ALA A 14 -28.34 6.82 37.47
C ALA A 14 -27.05 7.66 37.46
N ALA A 15 -26.50 7.98 36.29
CA ALA A 15 -25.26 8.75 36.19
C ALA A 15 -25.48 10.27 36.40
N ARG A 16 -26.74 10.75 36.37
CA ARG A 16 -27.16 12.14 36.65
C ARG A 16 -26.25 13.19 36.00
N LYS A 17 -25.84 12.95 34.75
CA LYS A 17 -24.96 13.85 34.01
C LYS A 17 -25.73 15.13 33.64
N PRO A 18 -25.09 16.31 33.71
CA PRO A 18 -25.64 17.53 33.14
C PRO A 18 -25.88 17.36 31.64
N GLU A 19 -26.97 17.94 31.14
CA GLU A 19 -27.33 17.96 29.71
C GLU A 19 -26.17 18.38 28.81
N ILE A 20 -25.40 19.39 29.22
CA ILE A 20 -24.22 19.87 28.49
C ILE A 20 -23.15 18.77 28.28
N ILE A 21 -22.99 17.86 29.23
CA ILE A 21 -22.04 16.75 29.11
C ILE A 21 -22.56 15.70 28.15
N THR A 22 -23.85 15.36 28.22
CA THR A 22 -24.43 14.40 27.27
C THR A 22 -24.42 14.95 25.85
N PHE A 23 -24.80 16.23 25.67
CA PHE A 23 -24.76 16.92 24.38
C PHE A 23 -23.34 17.00 23.79
N TYR A 24 -22.34 17.31 24.62
CA TYR A 24 -20.95 17.29 24.16
C TYR A 24 -20.53 15.87 23.73
N ASN A 25 -20.86 14.84 24.51
CA ASN A 25 -20.47 13.47 24.18
C ASN A 25 -21.17 12.92 22.94
N CYS A 26 -22.41 13.36 22.65
CA CYS A 26 -23.11 12.92 21.44
C CYS A 26 -22.57 13.59 20.16
N THR A 27 -21.98 14.80 20.27
CA THR A 27 -21.52 15.57 19.10
C THR A 27 -20.01 15.55 18.88
N LYS A 28 -19.19 15.32 19.92
CA LYS A 28 -17.73 15.40 19.83
C LYS A 28 -17.07 14.37 18.91
N GLY A 29 -17.77 13.28 18.57
CA GLY A 29 -17.20 12.16 17.82
C GLY A 29 -17.04 12.40 16.31
N GLY A 30 -17.58 13.48 15.75
CA GLY A 30 -17.58 13.69 14.30
C GLY A 30 -16.18 13.72 13.67
N VAL A 31 -15.22 14.41 14.31
CA VAL A 31 -13.83 14.48 13.83
C VAL A 31 -13.13 13.14 14.00
N ASP A 32 -13.34 12.46 15.13
CA ASP A 32 -12.74 11.14 15.41
C ASP A 32 -13.16 10.10 14.36
N VAL A 33 -14.44 10.12 13.94
CA VAL A 33 -14.96 9.21 12.91
C VAL A 33 -14.32 9.48 11.54
N VAL A 34 -14.18 10.73 11.15
CA VAL A 34 -13.52 11.09 9.87
C VAL A 34 -12.03 10.72 9.90
N ASP A 35 -11.34 10.93 11.03
CA ASP A 35 -9.94 10.55 11.22
C ASP A 35 -9.76 9.03 11.13
N GLU A 36 -10.63 8.25 11.78
CA GLU A 36 -10.64 6.79 11.70
C GLU A 36 -10.85 6.30 10.27
N MET A 37 -11.78 6.89 9.52
CA MET A 37 -12.02 6.55 8.12
C MET A 37 -10.81 6.91 7.23
N CYS A 38 -10.24 8.10 7.40
CA CYS A 38 -9.06 8.53 6.66
C CYS A 38 -7.86 7.61 6.94
N GLY A 39 -7.67 7.18 8.19
CA GLY A 39 -6.62 6.23 8.56
C GLY A 39 -6.83 4.82 8.00
N THR A 40 -8.07 4.32 8.03
CA THR A 40 -8.43 2.96 7.57
C THR A 40 -8.31 2.82 6.05
N TYR A 41 -8.66 3.85 5.30
CA TYR A 41 -8.70 3.84 3.84
C TYR A 41 -7.63 4.74 3.18
N SER A 42 -6.56 5.05 3.91
CA SER A 42 -5.54 5.99 3.45
C SER A 42 -4.85 5.54 2.15
N THR A 43 -4.69 6.48 1.23
CA THR A 43 -3.91 6.32 -0.01
C THR A 43 -2.45 6.72 0.15
N ALA A 44 -2.05 7.18 1.35
CA ALA A 44 -0.72 7.70 1.62
C ALA A 44 0.41 6.70 1.30
N ARG A 45 1.55 7.25 0.90
CA ARG A 45 2.80 6.52 0.66
C ARG A 45 3.92 7.18 1.44
N LYS A 46 4.88 6.36 1.89
CA LYS A 46 6.09 6.88 2.54
C LYS A 46 6.82 7.83 1.59
N THR A 47 6.97 9.07 2.02
CA THR A 47 7.62 10.14 1.25
C THR A 47 8.45 11.01 2.17
N ASN A 48 9.56 11.53 1.65
CA ASN A 48 10.39 12.54 2.34
C ASN A 48 10.01 13.97 1.92
N ARG A 49 8.99 14.13 1.08
CA ARG A 49 8.52 15.43 0.58
C ARG A 49 7.22 15.78 1.29
N TRP A 50 7.28 16.73 2.22
CA TRP A 50 6.10 17.16 3.00
C TRP A 50 4.90 17.59 2.15
N PRO A 51 5.03 18.24 0.97
CA PRO A 51 3.86 18.63 0.18
C PRO A 51 3.08 17.42 -0.32
N LEU A 52 3.79 16.33 -0.61
CA LEU A 52 3.17 15.09 -1.06
C LEU A 52 2.43 14.39 0.10
N SER A 53 2.95 14.50 1.33
CA SER A 53 2.23 14.02 2.52
C SER A 53 0.93 14.79 2.74
N ALA A 54 0.95 16.12 2.57
CA ALA A 54 -0.25 16.94 2.66
C ALA A 54 -1.27 16.61 1.54
N PHE A 55 -0.77 16.36 0.32
CA PHE A 55 -1.61 15.94 -0.80
C PHE A 55 -2.34 14.63 -0.53
N PHE A 56 -1.66 13.62 0.02
CA PHE A 56 -2.31 12.34 0.37
C PHE A 56 -3.39 12.51 1.44
N HIS A 57 -3.13 13.32 2.46
CA HIS A 57 -4.14 13.61 3.47
C HIS A 57 -5.36 14.32 2.88
N LEU A 58 -5.17 15.28 1.98
CA LEU A 58 -6.27 15.93 1.27
C LEU A 58 -7.08 14.92 0.43
N GLN A 59 -6.41 13.99 -0.24
CA GLN A 59 -7.06 12.94 -1.02
C GLN A 59 -7.93 12.03 -0.14
N ASP A 60 -7.45 11.67 1.05
CA ASP A 60 -8.18 10.82 1.99
C ASP A 60 -9.45 11.54 2.50
N VAL A 61 -9.36 12.84 2.84
CA VAL A 61 -10.51 13.67 3.27
C VAL A 61 -11.54 13.87 2.15
N VAL A 62 -11.08 14.15 0.93
CA VAL A 62 -11.96 14.27 -0.25
C VAL A 62 -12.70 12.96 -0.49
N GLY A 63 -12.03 11.83 -0.30
CA GLY A 63 -12.61 10.50 -0.35
C GLY A 63 -13.80 10.33 0.59
N VAL A 64 -13.60 10.61 1.87
CA VAL A 64 -14.64 10.52 2.90
C VAL A 64 -15.82 11.47 2.59
N ASN A 65 -15.53 12.72 2.21
CA ASN A 65 -16.56 13.71 1.90
C ASN A 65 -17.37 13.36 0.64
N SER A 66 -16.72 12.76 -0.37
CA SER A 66 -17.40 12.30 -1.58
C SER A 66 -18.35 11.15 -1.27
N PHE A 67 -17.99 10.30 -0.30
CA PHE A 67 -18.84 9.20 0.13
C PHE A 67 -20.06 9.67 0.91
N ASP A 68 -19.91 10.58 1.87
CA ASP A 68 -21.05 11.08 2.68
C ASP A 68 -22.14 11.66 1.78
N ARG A 69 -21.73 12.38 0.73
CA ARG A 69 -22.63 12.88 -0.31
C ARG A 69 -23.26 11.78 -1.18
N SER A 70 -22.57 10.66 -1.40
CA SER A 70 -23.08 9.49 -2.11
C SER A 70 -23.94 8.56 -1.26
N ALA A 71 -23.83 8.62 0.07
CA ALA A 71 -24.65 7.84 1.01
C ALA A 71 -26.08 8.38 1.15
N LEU A 72 -26.33 9.60 0.66
CA LEU A 72 -27.68 10.13 0.40
C LEU A 72 -28.36 9.46 -0.82
N ASP A 73 -27.61 8.67 -1.60
CA ASP A 73 -28.08 7.80 -2.67
C ASP A 73 -27.87 6.33 -2.23
N GLU A 74 -28.94 5.53 -2.10
CA GLU A 74 -28.93 4.20 -1.43
C GLU A 74 -27.99 3.12 -2.03
N ASN A 75 -27.23 3.40 -3.09
CA ASN A 75 -26.56 2.38 -3.92
C ASN A 75 -25.02 2.26 -3.77
N ASN A 76 -24.35 2.96 -2.85
CA ASN A 76 -22.87 3.13 -2.96
C ASN A 76 -21.99 2.85 -1.73
N LEU A 77 -22.42 1.98 -0.81
CA LEU A 77 -21.55 1.49 0.30
C LEU A 77 -20.23 0.84 -0.18
N ALA A 78 -20.18 0.36 -1.42
CA ALA A 78 -18.98 -0.23 -2.01
C ALA A 78 -17.88 0.80 -2.37
N GLN A 79 -18.16 2.10 -2.35
CA GLN A 79 -17.23 3.10 -2.91
C GLN A 79 -16.05 3.46 -2.00
N ILE A 80 -16.18 3.53 -0.67
CA ILE A 80 -15.01 3.82 0.21
C ILE A 80 -14.03 2.66 0.24
N ALA A 81 -14.53 1.44 0.48
CA ALA A 81 -13.69 0.24 0.53
C ALA A 81 -12.93 0.01 -0.78
N ASN A 82 -13.45 0.57 -1.87
CA ASN A 82 -12.84 0.52 -3.19
C ASN A 82 -12.31 1.88 -3.65
N LEU A 83 -12.23 2.95 -2.84
CA LEU A 83 -11.78 4.27 -3.31
C LEU A 83 -10.35 4.20 -3.87
N THR A 84 -9.49 3.43 -3.21
CA THR A 84 -8.12 3.13 -3.69
C THR A 84 -8.12 2.32 -4.99
N LYS A 85 -9.13 1.47 -5.20
CA LYS A 85 -9.32 0.74 -6.47
C LYS A 85 -9.93 1.64 -7.54
N PHE A 86 -10.87 2.52 -7.19
CA PHE A 86 -11.59 3.43 -8.08
C PHE A 86 -10.68 4.54 -8.58
N ILE A 87 -9.85 5.12 -7.70
CA ILE A 87 -8.78 6.04 -8.09
C ILE A 87 -7.76 5.31 -8.98
N ARG A 88 -7.41 4.05 -8.66
CA ARG A 88 -6.56 3.24 -9.54
C ARG A 88 -7.18 3.01 -10.92
N THR A 89 -8.43 2.59 -11.00
CA THR A 89 -9.13 2.34 -12.28
C THR A 89 -9.30 3.62 -13.07
N ASN A 90 -9.65 4.74 -12.42
CA ASN A 90 -9.75 6.04 -13.09
C ASN A 90 -8.40 6.53 -13.61
N ILE A 91 -7.31 6.33 -12.86
CA ILE A 91 -5.96 6.67 -13.33
C ILE A 91 -5.59 5.81 -14.54
N ILE A 92 -5.89 4.51 -14.51
CA ILE A 92 -5.68 3.56 -15.62
C ILE A 92 -6.49 3.99 -16.85
N GLU A 93 -7.77 4.34 -16.69
CA GLU A 93 -8.62 4.85 -17.78
C GLU A 93 -8.11 6.16 -18.38
N ILE A 94 -7.71 7.12 -17.55
CA ILE A 94 -7.20 8.43 -18.01
C ILE A 94 -5.86 8.29 -18.73
N LEU A 95 -4.99 7.39 -18.26
CA LEU A 95 -3.69 7.15 -18.88
C LEU A 95 -3.75 6.27 -20.13
N GLN A 96 -4.91 5.66 -20.44
CA GLN A 96 -5.07 4.63 -21.48
C GLN A 96 -4.07 3.47 -21.35
N GLU A 97 -3.48 3.31 -20.17
CA GLU A 97 -2.68 2.14 -19.84
C GLU A 97 -3.69 1.04 -19.57
N GLY A 98 -3.81 0.04 -20.45
CA GLY A 98 -4.61 -1.15 -20.16
C GLY A 98 -4.19 -1.75 -18.82
N GLU A 99 -5.11 -2.47 -18.15
CA GLU A 99 -4.79 -3.22 -16.92
C GLU A 99 -3.41 -3.87 -17.03
N PRO A 100 -2.57 -3.82 -15.97
CA PRO A 100 -1.28 -4.49 -16.02
C PRO A 100 -1.50 -6.00 -15.89
N ALA A 101 -2.06 -6.63 -16.92
CA ALA A 101 -1.83 -8.04 -17.23
C ALA A 101 -0.32 -8.33 -17.29
N ALA A 102 0.47 -7.30 -17.60
CA ALA A 102 1.92 -7.31 -17.55
C ALA A 102 2.53 -7.42 -16.14
N ALA A 103 1.84 -7.14 -15.02
CA ALA A 103 2.50 -7.18 -13.69
C ALA A 103 2.71 -8.61 -13.15
N GLU A 104 1.83 -9.56 -13.50
CA GLU A 104 2.02 -10.98 -13.16
C GLU A 104 3.02 -11.65 -14.11
N GLU A 105 3.03 -11.27 -15.39
CA GLU A 105 4.04 -11.73 -16.36
C GLU A 105 5.42 -11.08 -16.14
N GLU A 106 5.50 -9.78 -15.80
CA GLU A 106 6.77 -9.09 -15.51
C GLU A 106 7.42 -9.59 -14.22
N GLN A 107 6.66 -9.96 -13.19
CA GLN A 107 7.26 -10.50 -11.97
C GLN A 107 7.86 -11.89 -12.20
N ALA A 108 7.21 -12.76 -13.00
CA ALA A 108 7.77 -14.04 -13.40
C ALA A 108 9.03 -13.87 -14.29
N GLU A 109 9.03 -12.86 -15.18
CA GLU A 109 10.18 -12.59 -16.05
C GLU A 109 11.34 -11.91 -15.30
N GLN A 110 11.06 -11.03 -14.33
CA GLN A 110 12.07 -10.39 -13.47
C GLN A 110 12.71 -11.38 -12.48
N ASP A 111 11.98 -12.38 -11.98
CA ASP A 111 12.53 -13.41 -11.11
C ASP A 111 13.50 -14.35 -11.86
N SER A 112 13.26 -14.56 -13.16
CA SER A 112 14.16 -15.32 -14.04
C SER A 112 15.52 -14.62 -14.26
N ARG A 113 15.57 -13.29 -14.13
CA ARG A 113 16.77 -12.44 -14.36
C ARG A 113 17.54 -12.11 -13.07
N LYS A 114 17.47 -12.96 -12.03
CA LYS A 114 18.29 -12.82 -10.82
C LYS A 114 19.64 -13.56 -10.95
N ARG A 115 20.75 -12.85 -10.71
CA ARG A 115 22.11 -13.43 -10.70
C ARG A 115 22.25 -14.43 -9.57
N LYS A 116 22.68 -15.65 -9.89
CA LYS A 116 22.99 -16.69 -8.90
C LYS A 116 24.49 -16.72 -8.61
N ARG A 117 24.87 -17.19 -7.42
CA ARG A 117 26.27 -17.22 -6.99
C ARG A 117 27.07 -18.24 -7.81
N CYS A 118 28.31 -17.88 -8.18
CA CYS A 118 29.22 -18.82 -8.81
C CYS A 118 29.53 -20.01 -7.89
N LYS A 119 29.40 -21.24 -8.41
CA LYS A 119 29.69 -22.48 -7.65
C LYS A 119 31.18 -22.74 -7.40
N LEU A 120 32.07 -22.10 -8.16
CA LEU A 120 33.53 -22.27 -8.04
C LEU A 120 34.18 -21.22 -7.13
N CYS A 121 33.45 -20.19 -6.71
CA CYS A 121 33.95 -19.23 -5.73
C CYS A 121 33.75 -19.75 -4.30
N ALA A 122 34.64 -19.33 -3.38
CA ALA A 122 34.45 -19.48 -1.94
C ALA A 122 33.19 -18.73 -1.44
N ARG A 123 32.82 -18.90 -0.15
CA ARG A 123 31.57 -18.39 0.48
C ARG A 123 31.27 -16.90 0.23
N THR A 124 32.27 -16.08 -0.11
CA THR A 124 32.15 -14.64 -0.46
C THR A 124 32.24 -14.36 -1.98
N GLY A 125 31.88 -15.33 -2.82
CA GLY A 125 32.01 -15.27 -4.27
C GLY A 125 31.05 -14.37 -5.05
N ASN A 126 31.46 -14.01 -6.27
CA ASN A 126 30.70 -13.21 -7.23
C ASN A 126 29.41 -13.90 -7.71
N LYS A 127 28.36 -13.09 -7.90
CA LYS A 127 27.10 -13.51 -8.55
C LYS A 127 27.19 -13.29 -10.06
N SER A 128 26.64 -14.22 -10.84
CA SER A 128 26.71 -14.22 -12.30
C SER A 128 25.41 -14.70 -12.93
N TYR A 129 25.20 -14.29 -14.18
CA TYR A 129 24.16 -14.81 -15.06
C TYR A 129 24.62 -16.02 -15.87
N HIS A 130 25.93 -16.19 -16.02
CA HIS A 130 26.49 -17.18 -16.92
C HIS A 130 26.45 -18.58 -16.33
N THR A 131 26.06 -19.55 -17.16
CA THR A 131 26.08 -20.98 -16.85
C THR A 131 27.09 -21.70 -17.76
N CYS A 132 27.71 -22.74 -17.23
CA CYS A 132 28.59 -23.60 -18.02
C CYS A 132 27.79 -24.35 -19.10
N ALA A 133 28.25 -24.36 -20.34
CA ALA A 133 27.59 -25.06 -21.45
C ALA A 133 27.43 -26.57 -21.20
N ILE A 134 28.41 -27.19 -20.52
CA ILE A 134 28.49 -28.63 -20.28
C ILE A 134 27.72 -29.04 -19.02
N CYS A 135 28.06 -28.48 -17.85
CA CYS A 135 27.50 -28.90 -16.56
C CYS A 135 26.41 -27.98 -16.00
N LYS A 136 26.04 -26.92 -16.73
CA LYS A 136 24.93 -26.00 -16.42
C LYS A 136 25.00 -25.30 -15.05
N ILE A 137 26.14 -25.35 -14.36
CA ILE A 137 26.35 -24.60 -13.10
C ILE A 137 26.61 -23.11 -13.39
N TYR A 138 26.23 -22.24 -12.45
CA TYR A 138 26.53 -20.80 -12.53
C TYR A 138 28.01 -20.51 -12.26
N ILE A 139 28.63 -19.72 -13.14
CA ILE A 139 30.05 -19.35 -13.08
C ILE A 139 30.25 -17.85 -13.27
N CYS A 140 31.18 -17.26 -12.52
CA CYS A 140 31.61 -15.88 -12.74
C CYS A 140 32.65 -15.83 -13.86
N VAL A 141 32.88 -14.64 -14.41
CA VAL A 141 33.82 -14.41 -15.52
C VAL A 141 35.23 -14.94 -15.22
N ASN A 142 35.67 -14.89 -13.95
CA ASN A 142 36.98 -15.40 -13.52
C ASN A 142 37.07 -16.93 -13.51
N HIS A 143 35.94 -17.62 -13.41
CA HIS A 143 35.87 -19.09 -13.37
C HIS A 143 35.29 -19.71 -14.65
N GLY A 144 35.11 -18.88 -15.69
CA GLY A 144 34.76 -19.29 -17.05
C GLY A 144 33.74 -18.36 -17.71
N LYS A 145 33.75 -18.33 -19.05
CA LYS A 145 32.89 -17.48 -19.87
C LYS A 145 31.78 -18.26 -20.58
N LEU A 146 32.10 -19.47 -21.06
CA LEU A 146 31.17 -20.38 -21.74
C LEU A 146 31.24 -21.78 -21.12
N THR A 147 32.43 -22.19 -20.69
CA THR A 147 32.69 -23.47 -20.03
C THR A 147 33.42 -23.18 -18.71
N CYS A 148 33.09 -23.91 -17.64
CA CYS A 148 33.76 -23.74 -16.35
C CYS A 148 35.16 -24.35 -16.38
N LEU A 149 36.06 -23.86 -15.51
CA LEU A 149 37.44 -24.35 -15.43
C LEU A 149 37.54 -25.85 -15.13
N ASN A 150 36.57 -26.45 -14.43
CA ASN A 150 36.56 -27.90 -14.18
C ASN A 150 36.23 -28.70 -15.44
N CYS A 151 35.24 -28.24 -16.23
CA CYS A 151 34.90 -28.91 -17.49
C CYS A 151 35.98 -28.69 -18.56
N LEU A 152 36.70 -27.56 -18.53
CA LEU A 152 37.83 -27.31 -19.42
C LEU A 152 39.04 -28.19 -19.11
N LYS A 153 39.27 -28.53 -17.83
CA LYS A 153 40.37 -29.41 -17.42
C LYS A 153 40.09 -30.90 -17.69
N ASN A 154 38.82 -31.25 -17.87
CA ASN A 154 38.36 -32.63 -18.07
C ASN A 154 37.95 -32.91 -19.53
N THR A 155 38.28 -32.03 -20.47
CA THR A 155 38.19 -32.36 -21.90
C THR A 155 39.32 -33.34 -22.24
N PRO A 156 39.06 -34.42 -22.99
CA PRO A 156 40.10 -35.37 -23.41
C PRO A 156 41.16 -34.69 -24.29
#